data_AF-A0A959TBI2-F1
#
_entry.id   AF-A0A959TBI2-F1
#
_cell.length_a   1.000
_cell.length_b   1.000
_cell.length_c   1.000
_cell.angle_alpha   90.00
_cell.angle_beta   90.00
_cell.angle_gamma   90.00
#
_symmetry.space_group_name_H-M   'P 1'
#
loop_
_entity.id
_entity.type
_entity.pdbx_description
1 polymer ?
#
loop_
_entity_poly.entity_id
_entity_poly.type
_entity_poly.pdbx_seq_one_letter_code
_entity_poly.pdbx_strand_id
1 'polypeptide(L)'
;TVPHLICGGFSREETEDALIEMNFLGIDNVLALRGDATKGESQFIPERDGHAHAVDMVKQIAALNRGQYLHEEEEEAAPTDLCIGAACYPEKHPEALNMGTDIAYLKQKVDAGAEYLVTQMIFDNAKYFAFVERCRQEGITVPIIPG
;
A
#
# COMPACT_ATOMS: atom_id res chain seq x y z
N THR A 1 0.77 -0.67 -16.93
CA THR A 1 0.99 0.61 -16.21
C THR A 1 0.79 0.36 -14.73
N VAL A 2 1.40 1.16 -13.85
CA VAL A 2 1.17 1.07 -12.39
C VAL A 2 0.77 2.45 -11.88
N PRO A 3 -0.53 2.75 -11.74
CA PRO A 3 -0.99 3.97 -11.08
C PRO A 3 -0.60 3.95 -9.60
N HIS A 4 -0.32 5.13 -9.06
CA HIS A 4 -0.12 5.33 -7.64
C HIS A 4 -1.43 5.83 -7.03
N LEU A 5 -1.97 5.09 -6.07
CA LEU A 5 -3.17 5.47 -5.35
C LEU A 5 -2.79 5.86 -3.92
N ILE A 6 -3.24 7.03 -3.47
CA ILE A 6 -2.90 7.60 -2.16
C ILE A 6 -4.14 7.66 -1.27
N CYS A 7 -3.96 7.48 0.04
CA CYS A 7 -5.07 7.63 1.00
C CYS A 7 -5.49 9.10 1.19
N GLY A 8 -4.54 10.03 1.04
CA GLY A 8 -4.79 11.45 1.27
C GLY A 8 -5.79 12.05 0.29
N GLY A 9 -6.84 12.67 0.82
CA GLY A 9 -7.88 13.35 0.03
C GLY A 9 -8.95 12.43 -0.55
N PHE A 10 -9.01 11.17 -0.12
CA PHE A 10 -10.03 10.20 -0.56
C PHE A 10 -10.69 9.51 0.62
N SER A 11 -12.03 9.43 0.58
CA SER A 11 -12.80 8.51 1.40
C SER A 11 -12.63 7.07 0.92
N ARG A 12 -13.08 6.10 1.75
CA ARG A 12 -13.08 4.68 1.36
C ARG A 12 -13.96 4.39 0.14
N GLU A 13 -15.08 5.09 -0.01
CA GLU A 13 -16.00 4.96 -1.14
C GLU A 13 -15.34 5.47 -2.42
N GLU A 14 -14.78 6.68 -2.41
CA GLU A 14 -14.06 7.25 -3.56
C GLU A 14 -12.83 6.40 -3.95
N THR A 15 -12.18 5.78 -2.96
CA THR A 15 -11.08 4.82 -3.20
C THR A 15 -11.60 3.58 -3.95
N GLU A 16 -12.76 3.05 -3.57
CA GLU A 16 -13.39 1.90 -4.23
C GLU A 16 -13.78 2.22 -5.67
N ASP A 17 -14.47 3.34 -5.88
CA ASP A 17 -14.90 3.80 -7.19
C ASP A 17 -13.70 3.90 -8.16
N ALA A 18 -12.59 4.48 -7.69
CA ALA A 18 -11.37 4.58 -8.47
C ALA A 18 -10.77 3.21 -8.81
N LEU A 19 -10.81 2.24 -7.88
CA LEU A 19 -10.28 0.89 -8.11
C LEU A 19 -11.14 0.11 -9.11
N ILE A 20 -12.47 0.25 -9.03
CA ILE A 20 -13.41 -0.35 -9.97
C ILE A 20 -13.19 0.23 -11.38
N GLU A 21 -13.04 1.55 -11.49
CA GLU A 21 -12.76 2.21 -12.78
C GLU A 21 -11.43 1.72 -13.35
N MET A 22 -10.38 1.62 -12.54
CA MET A 22 -9.08 1.08 -12.97
C MET A 22 -9.21 -0.35 -13.53
N ASN A 23 -9.91 -1.22 -12.82
CA ASN A 23 -10.15 -2.60 -13.26
C ASN A 23 -10.95 -2.63 -14.58
N PHE A 24 -11.99 -1.80 -14.72
CA PHE A 24 -12.78 -1.68 -15.95
C PHE A 24 -11.95 -1.18 -17.15
N LEU A 25 -10.97 -0.31 -16.90
CA LEU A 25 -10.02 0.17 -17.91
C LEU A 25 -8.91 -0.84 -18.26
N GLY A 26 -8.90 -2.02 -17.63
CA GLY A 26 -7.88 -3.06 -17.84
C GLY A 26 -6.54 -2.73 -17.19
N ILE A 27 -6.56 -2.02 -16.06
CA ILE A 27 -5.38 -1.79 -15.23
C ILE A 27 -5.33 -2.86 -14.16
N ASP A 28 -4.29 -3.70 -14.23
CA ASP A 28 -4.14 -4.85 -13.33
C ASP A 28 -3.14 -4.62 -12.21
N ASN A 29 -2.60 -3.41 -12.03
CA ASN A 29 -1.55 -3.14 -11.04
C ASN A 29 -1.79 -1.81 -10.35
N VAL A 30 -1.57 -1.72 -9.04
CA VAL A 30 -1.68 -0.47 -8.27
C VAL A 30 -0.57 -0.39 -7.22
N LEU A 31 0.05 0.77 -7.07
CA LEU A 31 0.94 1.05 -5.95
C LEU A 31 0.15 1.79 -4.86
N ALA A 32 -0.18 1.07 -3.78
CA ALA A 32 -0.94 1.61 -2.65
C ALA A 32 -0.04 2.36 -1.69
N LEU A 33 -0.33 3.65 -1.48
CA LEU A 33 0.45 4.57 -0.68
C LEU A 33 -0.44 5.32 0.33
N ARG A 34 0.14 5.73 1.46
CA ARG A 34 -0.59 6.64 2.37
C ARG A 34 -0.68 8.04 1.76
N GLY A 35 0.41 8.48 1.14
CA GLY A 35 0.61 9.88 0.76
C GLY A 35 1.33 10.66 1.87
N ASP A 36 1.67 11.89 1.52
CA ASP A 36 2.36 12.83 2.40
C ASP A 36 1.35 13.74 3.13
N ALA A 37 1.80 14.39 4.20
CA ALA A 37 1.01 15.43 4.85
C ALA A 37 0.75 16.62 3.91
N THR A 38 -0.40 17.26 4.07
CA THR A 38 -0.75 18.47 3.30
C THR A 38 0.28 19.57 3.56
N LYS A 39 0.56 20.39 2.54
CA LYS A 39 1.53 21.48 2.67
C LYS A 39 1.14 22.43 3.82
N GLY A 40 1.97 22.46 4.86
CA GLY A 40 1.76 23.29 6.06
C GLY A 40 1.32 22.50 7.29
N GLU A 41 0.97 21.22 7.14
CA GLU A 41 0.68 20.32 8.24
C GLU A 41 1.93 19.52 8.63
N SER A 42 2.09 19.26 9.93
CA SER A 42 3.22 18.50 10.46
C SER A 42 2.98 16.98 10.44
N GLN A 43 1.74 16.55 10.23
CA GLN A 43 1.32 15.16 10.27
C GLN A 43 0.28 14.91 9.17
N PHE A 44 0.24 13.68 8.68
CA PHE A 44 -0.80 13.24 7.77
C PHE A 44 -2.14 13.20 8.49
N ILE A 45 -3.16 13.84 7.90
CA ILE A 45 -4.54 13.80 8.37
C ILE A 45 -5.37 13.10 7.29
N PRO A 46 -6.02 11.97 7.58
CA PRO A 46 -6.89 11.30 6.62
C PRO A 46 -8.13 12.15 6.33
N GLU A 47 -8.68 11.98 5.11
CA GLU A 47 -9.99 12.50 4.77
C GLU A 47 -11.07 11.88 5.67
N ARG A 48 -12.22 12.55 5.83
CA ARG A 48 -13.33 11.97 6.60
C ARG A 48 -13.73 10.64 5.95
N ASP A 49 -13.84 9.59 6.78
CA ASP A 49 -14.15 8.23 6.34
C ASP A 49 -13.12 7.63 5.36
N GLY A 50 -11.91 8.21 5.30
CA GLY A 50 -10.77 7.74 4.52
C GLY A 50 -9.80 6.84 5.30
N HIS A 51 -8.75 6.39 4.62
CA HIS A 51 -7.73 5.52 5.22
C HIS A 51 -6.62 6.32 5.93
N ALA A 52 -6.35 6.01 7.19
CA ALA A 52 -5.24 6.62 7.93
C ALA A 52 -3.87 6.05 7.52
N HIS A 53 -3.84 4.81 7.06
CA HIS A 53 -2.62 4.09 6.73
C HIS A 53 -2.76 3.31 5.41
N ALA A 54 -1.64 3.13 4.71
CA ALA A 54 -1.61 2.37 3.46
C ALA A 54 -2.06 0.91 3.63
N VAL A 55 -1.87 0.32 4.81
CA VAL A 55 -2.32 -1.06 5.09
C VAL A 55 -3.83 -1.22 4.97
N ASP A 56 -4.61 -0.18 5.31
CA ASP A 56 -6.07 -0.25 5.26
C ASP A 56 -6.58 -0.15 3.81
N MET A 57 -5.89 0.62 2.97
CA MET A 57 -6.11 0.60 1.52
C MET A 57 -5.76 -0.76 0.92
N VAL A 58 -4.61 -1.36 1.29
CA VAL A 58 -4.23 -2.71 0.83
C VAL A 58 -5.31 -3.74 1.21
N LYS A 59 -5.85 -3.68 2.43
CA LYS A 59 -6.95 -4.57 2.86
C LYS A 59 -8.20 -4.38 2.00
N GLN A 60 -8.55 -3.15 1.64
CA GLN A 60 -9.70 -2.86 0.78
C GLN A 60 -9.48 -3.42 -0.63
N ILE A 61 -8.33 -3.17 -1.25
CA ILE A 61 -8.02 -3.72 -2.59
C ILE A 61 -8.04 -5.26 -2.55
N ALA A 62 -7.47 -5.86 -1.52
CA ALA A 62 -7.50 -7.31 -1.35
C ALA A 62 -8.93 -7.85 -1.13
N ALA A 63 -9.83 -7.08 -0.51
CA ALA A 63 -11.25 -7.41 -0.38
C ALA A 63 -11.97 -7.37 -1.73
N LEU A 64 -11.74 -6.34 -2.54
CA LEU A 64 -12.24 -6.25 -3.91
C LEU A 64 -11.77 -7.42 -4.78
N ASN A 65 -10.50 -7.82 -4.66
CA ASN A 65 -9.98 -9.01 -5.35
C ASN A 65 -10.66 -10.33 -4.91
N ARG A 66 -11.37 -10.33 -3.77
CA ARG A 66 -12.21 -11.45 -3.30
C ARG A 66 -13.70 -11.23 -3.59
N GLY A 67 -14.07 -10.18 -4.32
CA GLY A 67 -15.46 -9.79 -4.60
C GLY A 67 -16.18 -9.20 -3.39
N GLN A 68 -15.45 -8.65 -2.42
CA GLN A 68 -16.01 -8.02 -1.22
C GLN A 68 -15.97 -6.50 -1.36
N TYR A 69 -17.12 -5.93 -1.72
CA TYR A 69 -17.34 -4.49 -1.90
C TYR A 69 -17.83 -3.85 -0.60
N LEU A 70 -17.73 -2.52 -0.49
CA LEU A 70 -18.21 -1.77 0.67
C LEU A 70 -19.74 -1.80 0.79
N HIS A 71 -20.44 -1.84 -0.34
CA HIS A 71 -21.90 -1.84 -0.39
C HIS A 71 -22.42 -3.26 -0.63
N GLU A 72 -23.20 -3.79 0.33
CA GLU A 72 -23.72 -5.15 0.34
C GLU A 72 -24.82 -5.41 -0.72
N GLU A 73 -25.31 -4.38 -1.41
CA GLU A 73 -26.45 -4.48 -2.33
C GLU A 73 -26.09 -5.10 -3.70
N GLU A 74 -24.79 -5.28 -3.97
CA GLU A 74 -24.31 -5.88 -5.22
C GLU A 74 -24.24 -7.41 -5.09
N GLU A 75 -25.41 -8.05 -5.00
CA GLU A 75 -25.51 -9.49 -5.27
C GLU A 75 -24.94 -9.74 -6.68
N GLU A 76 -23.75 -10.37 -6.74
CA GLU A 76 -22.97 -10.74 -7.96
C GLU A 76 -21.90 -9.76 -8.48
N ALA A 77 -21.28 -8.92 -7.64
CA ALA A 77 -20.10 -8.18 -8.09
C ALA A 77 -18.89 -9.10 -8.36
N ALA A 78 -18.36 -9.07 -9.58
CA ALA A 78 -17.24 -9.90 -10.00
C ALA A 78 -15.93 -9.45 -9.32
N PRO A 79 -15.08 -10.37 -8.82
CA PRO A 79 -13.82 -10.00 -8.19
C PRO A 79 -12.91 -9.24 -9.16
N THR A 80 -12.16 -8.27 -8.64
CA THR A 80 -11.06 -7.64 -9.36
C THR A 80 -9.81 -8.54 -9.38
N ASP A 81 -8.84 -8.24 -10.24
CA ASP A 81 -7.55 -8.95 -10.28
C ASP A 81 -6.37 -7.94 -10.23
N LEU A 82 -6.39 -7.08 -9.20
CA LEU A 82 -5.40 -6.02 -9.03
C LEU A 82 -4.17 -6.54 -8.29
N CYS A 83 -3.01 -6.49 -8.95
CA CYS A 83 -1.71 -6.71 -8.33
C CYS A 83 -1.33 -5.52 -7.43
N ILE A 84 -1.08 -5.80 -6.14
CA ILE A 84 -0.90 -4.76 -5.13
C ILE A 84 0.59 -4.53 -4.81
N GLY A 85 1.11 -3.37 -5.18
CA GLY A 85 2.41 -2.87 -4.75
C GLY A 85 2.32 -2.04 -3.46
N ALA A 86 3.38 -2.04 -2.65
CA ALA A 86 3.52 -1.12 -1.51
C ALA A 86 4.92 -0.51 -1.38
N ALA A 87 5.01 0.68 -0.79
CA ALA A 87 6.31 1.33 -0.52
C ALA A 87 7.02 0.73 0.71
N CYS A 88 8.35 0.75 0.70
CA CYS A 88 9.20 0.37 1.82
C CYS A 88 10.43 1.27 1.96
N TYR A 89 11.04 1.33 3.16
CA TYR A 89 12.05 2.33 3.50
C TYR A 89 13.30 1.67 4.09
N PRO A 90 14.34 1.42 3.25
CA PRO A 90 15.58 0.79 3.70
C PRO A 90 16.35 1.56 4.78
N GLU A 91 16.03 2.84 4.96
CA GLU A 91 16.59 3.71 6.00
C GLU A 91 15.57 4.14 7.06
N LYS A 92 14.44 3.41 7.19
CA LYS A 92 13.29 3.68 8.07
C LYS A 92 12.45 4.86 7.57
N HIS A 93 11.12 4.71 7.61
CA HIS A 93 10.24 5.86 7.41
C HIS A 93 10.53 6.98 8.43
N PRO A 94 10.54 8.28 8.04
CA PRO A 94 10.83 9.39 8.96
C PRO A 94 9.97 9.37 10.22
N GLU A 95 8.68 9.06 10.09
CA GLU A 95 7.72 9.01 11.19
C GLU A 95 7.75 7.71 12.01
N ALA A 96 8.44 6.66 11.56
CA ALA A 96 8.51 5.41 12.33
C ALA A 96 9.44 5.55 13.54
N LEU A 97 9.08 4.92 14.66
CA LEU A 97 9.84 4.98 15.91
C LEU A 97 11.28 4.44 15.75
N ASN A 98 11.42 3.31 15.08
CA ASN A 98 12.70 2.65 14.79
C ASN A 98 12.52 1.69 13.59
N MET A 99 13.62 1.12 13.10
CA MET A 99 13.61 0.20 11.95
C MET A 99 12.77 -1.06 12.20
N GLY A 100 12.79 -1.62 13.42
CA GLY A 100 12.01 -2.82 13.73
C GLY A 100 10.50 -2.57 13.64
N THR A 101 10.04 -1.45 14.17
CA THR A 101 8.63 -1.02 14.05
C THR A 101 8.24 -0.77 12.59
N ASP A 102 9.12 -0.16 11.80
CA ASP A 102 8.86 0.11 10.38
C ASP A 102 8.72 -1.20 9.57
N ILE A 103 9.58 -2.18 9.82
CA ILE A 103 9.49 -3.52 9.21
C ILE A 103 8.25 -4.27 9.69
N ALA A 104 7.85 -4.13 10.95
CA ALA A 104 6.61 -4.74 11.45
C ALA A 104 5.36 -4.20 10.71
N TYR A 105 5.29 -2.89 10.45
CA TYR A 105 4.21 -2.31 9.64
C TYR A 105 4.31 -2.69 8.16
N LEU A 106 5.52 -2.82 7.63
CA LEU A 106 5.73 -3.36 6.29
C LEU A 106 5.19 -4.78 6.17
N LYS A 107 5.48 -5.64 7.15
CA LYS A 107 4.95 -7.00 7.23
C LYS A 107 3.43 -7.01 7.25
N GLN A 108 2.79 -6.12 8.02
CA GLN A 108 1.32 -6.02 8.02
C GLN A 108 0.74 -5.69 6.63
N LYS A 109 1.42 -4.86 5.83
CA LYS A 109 1.00 -4.59 4.44
C LYS A 109 1.13 -5.83 3.55
N VAL A 110 2.21 -6.58 3.68
CA VAL A 110 2.41 -7.83 2.94
C VAL A 110 1.37 -8.87 3.36
N ASP A 111 1.17 -9.07 4.65
CA ASP A 111 0.18 -9.99 5.20
C ASP A 111 -1.27 -9.59 4.82
N ALA A 112 -1.53 -8.30 4.57
CA ALA A 112 -2.81 -7.80 4.10
C ALA A 112 -3.07 -8.03 2.59
N GLY A 113 -2.05 -8.34 1.80
CA GLY A 113 -2.17 -8.64 0.38
C GLY A 113 -1.20 -7.93 -0.55
N ALA A 114 -0.23 -7.15 -0.06
CA ALA A 114 0.79 -6.57 -0.94
C ALA A 114 1.69 -7.67 -1.55
N GLU A 115 1.77 -7.71 -2.87
CA GLU A 115 2.45 -8.76 -3.67
C GLU A 115 3.88 -8.40 -4.04
N TYR A 116 4.22 -7.10 -4.04
CA TYR A 116 5.59 -6.63 -4.20
C TYR A 116 5.82 -5.31 -3.48
N LEU A 117 7.09 -5.03 -3.20
CA LEU A 117 7.52 -3.82 -2.51
C LEU A 117 8.44 -3.00 -3.39
N VAL A 118 8.34 -1.68 -3.32
CA VAL A 118 9.27 -0.73 -3.98
C VAL A 118 9.94 0.10 -2.90
N THR A 119 11.27 0.23 -2.96
CA THR A 119 12.00 1.02 -1.98
C THR A 119 11.89 2.52 -2.29
N GLN A 120 11.93 3.35 -1.25
CA GLN A 120 12.38 4.73 -1.41
C GLN A 120 13.81 4.76 -1.99
N MET A 121 14.18 5.84 -2.67
CA MET A 121 15.50 6.07 -3.25
C MET A 121 16.63 5.81 -2.23
N ILE A 122 17.67 5.11 -2.68
CA ILE A 122 18.84 4.72 -1.88
C ILE A 122 20.10 5.01 -2.69
N PHE A 123 21.14 5.54 -2.05
CA PHE A 123 22.44 5.78 -2.69
C PHE A 123 23.53 4.77 -2.30
N ASP A 124 23.25 3.93 -1.29
CA ASP A 124 24.15 2.91 -0.79
C ASP A 124 23.52 1.52 -0.89
N ASN A 125 24.03 0.71 -1.82
CA ASN A 125 23.57 -0.65 -2.05
C ASN A 125 23.69 -1.56 -0.81
N ALA A 126 24.66 -1.29 0.08
CA ALA A 126 24.80 -2.06 1.31
C ALA A 126 23.57 -1.90 2.22
N LYS A 127 22.94 -0.73 2.24
CA LYS A 127 21.70 -0.49 3.00
C LYS A 127 20.52 -1.26 2.40
N TYR A 128 20.42 -1.32 1.07
CA TYR A 128 19.42 -2.15 0.40
C TYR A 128 19.54 -3.61 0.81
N PHE A 129 20.73 -4.22 0.67
CA PHE A 129 20.92 -5.63 1.00
C PHE A 129 20.69 -5.92 2.48
N ALA A 130 21.16 -5.04 3.38
CA ALA A 130 20.92 -5.18 4.81
C ALA A 130 19.42 -5.08 5.15
N PHE A 131 18.67 -4.22 4.45
CA PHE A 131 17.23 -4.12 4.62
C PHE A 131 16.49 -5.36 4.11
N VAL A 132 16.87 -5.87 2.92
CA VAL A 132 16.29 -7.12 2.38
C VAL A 132 16.49 -8.26 3.36
N GLU A 133 17.71 -8.44 3.88
CA GLU A 133 18.02 -9.49 4.87
C GLU A 133 17.12 -9.39 6.12
N ARG A 134 16.96 -8.18 6.68
CA ARG A 134 16.04 -7.97 7.81
C ARG A 134 14.59 -8.30 7.47
N CYS A 135 14.12 -7.94 6.27
CA CYS A 135 12.78 -8.29 5.83
C CYS A 135 12.60 -9.82 5.74
N ARG A 136 13.61 -10.54 5.24
CA ARG A 136 13.57 -12.01 5.16
C ARG A 136 13.53 -12.66 6.55
N GLN A 137 14.25 -12.12 7.52
CA GLN A 137 14.22 -12.59 8.92
C GLN A 137 12.83 -12.46 9.56
N GLU A 138 12.05 -11.45 9.15
CA GLU A 138 10.66 -11.25 9.59
C GLU A 138 9.63 -12.01 8.72
N GLY A 139 10.07 -12.84 7.78
CA GLY A 139 9.21 -13.65 6.93
C GLY A 139 8.54 -12.90 5.78
N ILE A 140 8.99 -11.68 5.45
CA ILE A 140 8.55 -10.99 4.24
C ILE A 140 9.27 -11.63 3.06
N THR A 141 8.55 -12.33 2.18
CA THR A 141 9.15 -13.08 1.05
C THR A 141 8.83 -12.51 -0.33
N VAL A 142 7.92 -11.54 -0.41
CA VAL A 142 7.57 -10.86 -1.67
C VAL A 142 8.79 -10.17 -2.31
N PRO A 143 8.78 -9.96 -3.64
CA PRO A 143 9.82 -9.20 -4.32
C PRO A 143 9.99 -7.80 -3.71
N ILE A 144 11.23 -7.37 -3.52
CA ILE A 144 11.59 -6.02 -3.05
C ILE A 144 12.41 -5.37 -4.16
N ILE A 145 11.79 -4.44 -4.89
CA ILE A 145 12.35 -3.78 -6.07
C ILE A 145 13.07 -2.51 -5.60
N PRO A 146 14.38 -2.33 -5.88
CA PRO A 146 15.08 -1.09 -5.60
C PRO A 146 14.55 0.03 -6.51
N GLY A 147 14.11 1.13 -5.90
CA GLY A 147 13.67 2.36 -6.57
C GLY A 147 14.79 3.37 -6.79
#